data_AF-A0A2C9XVR5-F1
#
_entry.id   AF-A0A2C9XVR5-F1
#
_cell.length_a   1.000
_cell.length_b   1.000
_cell.length_c   1.000
_cell.angle_alpha   90.00
_cell.angle_beta   90.00
_cell.angle_gamma   90.00
#
_symmetry.space_group_name_H-M   'P 1'
#
loop_
_entity.id
_entity.type
_entity.pdbx_description
1 polymer ?
#
loop_
_entity_poly.entity_id
_entity_poly.type
_entity_poly.pdbx_seq_one_letter_code
_entity_poly.pdbx_strand_id
1 'polypeptide(L)' 'MLEQQKFLDCVKKEIFSNKDLLEIRKGLVYFKNKGMPQNCMYDCLQNLRYLDEEDIILELMDFVVGFCKPELAIYS' A
#
# COMPACT_ATOMS: atom_id res chain seq x y z
N MET A 1 -7.67 5.14 -13.30
CA MET A 1 -7.45 6.58 -13.07
C MET A 1 -8.13 7.10 -11.79
N LEU A 2 -9.43 6.87 -11.53
CA LEU A 2 -10.06 7.34 -10.27
C LEU A 2 -9.68 6.52 -9.02
N GLU A 3 -9.75 5.19 -9.09
CA GLU A 3 -9.47 4.32 -7.93
C GLU A 3 -7.99 4.32 -7.52
N GLN A 4 -7.07 4.48 -8.47
CA GLN A 4 -5.63 4.67 -8.20
C GLN A 4 -5.38 5.98 -7.46
N GLN A 5 -6.01 7.09 -7.87
CA GLN A 5 -5.85 8.36 -7.18
C GLN A 5 -6.40 8.28 -5.75
N LYS A 6 -7.59 7.68 -5.56
CA LYS A 6 -8.16 7.44 -4.23
C LYS A 6 -7.24 6.61 -3.34
N PHE A 7 -6.59 5.59 -3.91
CA PHE A 7 -5.60 4.78 -3.21
C PHE A 7 -4.40 5.62 -2.78
N LEU A 8 -3.78 6.36 -3.71
CA LEU A 8 -2.64 7.22 -3.44
C LEU A 8 -2.95 8.27 -2.37
N ASP A 9 -4.10 8.94 -2.48
CA ASP A 9 -4.54 9.94 -1.50
C ASP A 9 -4.76 9.32 -0.12
N CYS A 10 -5.32 8.10 -0.07
CA CYS A 10 -5.50 7.37 1.19
C CYS A 10 -4.15 7.04 1.82
N VAL A 11 -3.24 6.42 1.09
CA VAL A 11 -1.92 6.02 1.60
C VAL A 11 -1.13 7.24 2.07
N LYS A 12 -1.05 8.31 1.26
CA LYS A 12 -0.40 9.57 1.64
C LYS A 12 -0.98 10.16 2.92
N LYS A 13 -2.31 10.19 3.05
CA LYS A 13 -2.98 10.71 4.24
C LYS A 13 -2.64 9.88 5.48
N GLU A 14 -2.61 8.56 5.36
CA GLU A 14 -2.32 7.67 6.49
C GLU A 14 -0.86 7.77 6.94
N ILE A 15 0.08 7.85 6.01
CA ILE A 15 1.49 8.13 6.27
C ILE A 15 1.64 9.48 6.97
N PHE A 16 1.07 10.55 6.41
CA PHE A 16 1.15 11.89 7.01
C PHE A 16 0.49 11.99 8.40
N SER A 17 -0.46 11.10 8.69
CA SER A 17 -1.10 11.01 10.01
C SER A 17 -0.29 10.17 11.01
N ASN A 18 0.94 9.76 10.67
CA ASN A 18 1.80 8.87 11.47
C ASN A 18 1.07 7.59 11.92
N LYS A 19 0.24 7.02 11.04
CA LYS A 19 -0.42 5.75 11.34
C LYS A 19 0.61 4.63 11.38
N ASP A 20 0.36 3.66 12.26
CA ASP A 20 1.11 2.41 12.28
C ASP A 20 1.01 1.67 10.94
N LEU A 21 2.12 1.03 10.55
CA LEU A 21 2.24 0.28 9.31
C LEU A 21 1.09 -0.73 9.09
N LEU A 22 0.69 -1.46 10.13
CA LEU A 22 -0.38 -2.45 10.03
C LEU A 22 -1.76 -1.80 9.87
N GLU A 23 -1.96 -0.58 10.34
CA GLU A 23 -3.16 0.20 10.05
C GLU A 23 -3.19 0.65 8.59
N ILE A 24 -2.06 1.09 8.04
CA ILE A 24 -1.95 1.44 6.61
C ILE A 24 -2.21 0.21 5.73
N ARG A 25 -1.68 -0.96 6.13
CA ARG A 25 -1.94 -2.24 5.48
C ARG A 25 -3.43 -2.56 5.38
N LYS A 26 -4.25 -2.23 6.38
CA LYS A 26 -5.72 -2.41 6.29
C LYS A 26 -6.33 -1.60 5.15
N GLY A 27 -5.79 -0.41 4.88
CA GLY A 27 -6.15 0.40 3.72
C GLY A 27 -5.86 -0.33 2.41
N LEU A 28 -4.66 -0.91 2.25
CA LEU A 28 -4.32 -1.70 1.06
C LEU A 28 -5.28 -2.89 0.88
N VAL A 29 -5.57 -3.63 1.95
CA VAL A 29 -6.52 -4.76 1.92
C VAL A 29 -7.93 -4.31 1.49
N TYR A 30 -8.38 -3.14 1.93
CA TYR A 30 -9.64 -2.57 1.49
C TYR A 30 -9.67 -2.33 -0.04
N PHE A 31 -8.59 -1.80 -0.62
CA PHE A 31 -8.52 -1.60 -2.06
C PHE A 31 -8.37 -2.92 -2.84
N LYS A 32 -7.65 -3.91 -2.31
CA LYS A 32 -7.66 -5.29 -2.85
C LYS A 32 -9.10 -5.81 -2.93
N ASN A 33 -9.86 -5.72 -1.84
CA ASN A 33 -11.22 -6.23 -1.76
C ASN A 33 -12.20 -5.49 -2.69
N LYS A 34 -11.86 -4.27 -3.13
CA LYS A 34 -12.57 -3.54 -4.18
C LYS A 34 -12.17 -3.94 -5.61
N GLY A 35 -11.26 -4.89 -5.76
CA GLY A 35 -10.81 -5.40 -7.06
C GLY A 35 -9.58 -4.69 -7.62
N MET A 36 -8.82 -3.95 -6.81
CA MET A 36 -7.54 -3.40 -7.28
C MET A 36 -6.56 -4.57 -7.55
N PRO A 37 -5.99 -4.67 -8.76
CA PRO A 37 -4.98 -5.70 -9.06
C PRO A 37 -3.65 -5.48 -8.31
N GLN A 38 -2.92 -6.56 -8.05
CA GLN A 38 -1.63 -6.53 -7.36
C GLN A 38 -0.62 -5.59 -8.03
N ASN A 39 -0.40 -5.74 -9.33
CA ASN A 39 0.52 -4.90 -10.11
C ASN A 39 0.12 -3.41 -10.05
N CYS A 40 -1.17 -3.11 -10.17
CA CYS A 40 -1.68 -1.75 -10.07
C CYS A 40 -1.37 -1.13 -8.69
N MET A 41 -1.55 -1.89 -7.61
CA MET A 41 -1.25 -1.42 -6.26
C MET A 41 0.26 -1.20 -6.07
N TYR A 42 1.06 -2.16 -6.54
CA TYR A 42 2.51 -2.09 -6.49
C TYR A 42 3.05 -0.87 -7.24
N ASP A 43 2.59 -0.64 -8.48
CA ASP A 43 3.01 0.51 -9.30
C ASP A 43 2.64 1.84 -8.61
N CYS A 44 1.48 1.90 -7.95
CA CYS A 44 1.09 3.08 -7.18
C CYS A 44 2.04 3.33 -6.00
N LEU A 45 2.41 2.30 -5.24
CA LEU A 45 3.37 2.43 -4.14
C LEU A 45 4.76 2.80 -4.64
N GLN A 46 5.22 2.18 -5.74
CA GLN A 46 6.50 2.50 -6.36
C GLN A 46 6.61 3.98 -6.79
N ASN A 47 5.49 4.59 -7.22
CA ASN A 47 5.44 6.02 -7.54
C ASN A 47 5.50 6.93 -6.29
N LEU A 48 5.14 6.41 -5.10
CA LEU A 48 5.26 7.13 -3.84
C LEU A 48 6.64 7.02 -3.21
N ARG A 49 7.42 5.99 -3.57
CA ARG A 49 8.72 5.67 -2.96
C ARG A 49 9.73 6.83 -2.91
N TYR A 50 9.66 7.76 -3.87
CA TYR A 50 10.56 8.90 -3.93
C TYR A 50 10.14 10.09 -3.06
N LEU A 51 9.01 9.98 -2.35
CA LEU A 51 8.57 10.95 -1.37
C LEU A 51 9.11 10.52 0.00
N ASP A 52 9.36 11.50 0.88
CA ASP A 52 9.73 11.25 2.29
C ASP A 52 8.86 10.11 2.85
N GLU A 53 9.47 9.15 3.58
CA GLU A 53 8.91 7.86 4.03
C GLU A 53 9.14 6.64 3.11
N GLU A 54 10.30 6.58 2.41
CA GLU A 54 10.71 5.44 1.58
C GLU A 54 10.62 4.08 2.31
N ASP A 55 11.07 4.01 3.57
CA ASP A 55 11.08 2.77 4.36
C ASP A 55 9.67 2.20 4.56
N ILE A 56 8.70 3.06 4.90
CA ILE A 56 7.29 2.65 5.06
C ILE A 56 6.75 2.14 3.72
N ILE A 57 7.06 2.82 2.62
CA ILE A 57 6.60 2.41 1.29
C ILE A 57 7.17 1.05 0.89
N LEU A 58 8.45 0.79 1.18
CA LEU A 58 9.08 -0.51 0.92
C LEU A 58 8.41 -1.63 1.70
N GLU A 59 8.13 -1.42 2.99
CA GLU A 59 7.42 -2.42 3.80
C GLU A 59 5.99 -2.69 3.29
N LEU A 60 5.28 -1.65 2.84
CA LEU A 60 3.96 -1.80 2.21
C LEU A 60 4.05 -2.59 0.90
N MET A 61 5.10 -2.36 0.11
CA MET A 61 5.34 -3.13 -1.12
C MET A 61 5.57 -4.61 -0.78
N ASP A 62 6.34 -4.93 0.26
CA ASP A 62 6.57 -6.31 0.71
C ASP A 62 5.27 -7.04 1.07
N PHE A 63 4.28 -6.35 1.66
CA PHE A 63 2.94 -6.92 1.86
C PHE A 63 2.22 -7.22 0.54
N VAL A 64 2.39 -6.37 -0.48
CA VAL A 64 1.74 -6.53 -1.78
C VAL A 64 2.35 -7.68 -2.57
N VAL A 65 3.68 -7.79 -2.64
CA VAL A 65 4.37 -8.87 -3.37
C VAL A 65 4.48 -10.17 -2.59
N GLY A 66 4.34 -10.13 -1.26
CA GLY A 66 4.45 -11.30 -0.40
C GLY A 66 5.87 -11.59 0.10
N PHE A 67 6.78 -10.62 0.07
CA PHE A 67 8.12 -10.71 0.71
C PHE A 67 8.06 -10.40 2.21
N CYS A 68 6.98 -10.82 2.86
CA CYS A 68 6.70 -10.63 4.28
C CYS A 68 6.28 -11.97 4.90
N LYS A 69 5.88 -11.96 6.18
CA LYS A 69 5.27 -13.15 6.79
C LYS A 69 4.00 -13.53 6.02
N PRO A 70 3.72 -14.83 5.76
CA PRO A 70 2.58 -15.26 4.96
C PRO A 70 1.23 -14.70 5.43
N GLU A 71 1.02 -14.57 6.74
CA GLU A 71 -0.21 -14.01 7.32
C GLU A 71 -0.41 -12.51 7.05
N LEU A 72 0.65 -11.81 6.64
CA LEU A 72 0.64 -10.39 6.30
C LEU A 72 0.51 -10.14 4.80
N ALA A 73 0.78 -11.13 3.96
CA ALA A 73 0.67 -11.01 2.52
C ALA A 73 -0.76 -10.61 2.09
N ILE A 74 -0.84 -9.73 1.10
CA ILE A 74 -2.12 -9.20 0.62
C ILE A 74 -2.65 -10.04 -0.54
N TYR A 75 -1.81 -10.46 -1.49
CA TYR A 75 -2.24 -11.14 -2.72
C TYR A 75 -1.87 -12.63 -2.79
N SER A 76 -1.44 -13.21 -1.67
CA SER A 76 -1.25 -14.66 -1.49
C SER A 76 -2.56 -15.43 -1.50
#